data_AF-A0A3D0ZPX4-F1
#
_entry.id   AF-A0A3D0ZPX4-F1
#
_cell.length_a   1.000
_cell.length_b   1.000
_cell.length_c   1.000
_cell.angle_alpha   90.00
_cell.angle_beta   90.00
_cell.angle_gamma   90.00
#
_symmetry.space_group_name_H-M   'P 1'
#
loop_
_entity.id
_entity.type
_entity.pdbx_description
1 polymer ?
#
loop_
_entity_poly.entity_id
_entity_poly.type
_entity_poly.pdbx_seq_one_letter_code
_entity_poly.pdbx_strand_id
1 'polypeptide(L)'
;MPYIGTVTVSVKKSWTRPNLREYSVDEHLADNPMSTMRKVFLWPVDLEHYKHSLEIIGPVGTRLINALNEIAGIAMIFLDMSSVRIVKDSDYHWKKIEPKILEAIKTALEGNPVDT
;
A
#
# COMPACT_ATOMS: atom_id res chain seq x y z
N MET A 1 30.22 4.62 -4.84
CA MET A 1 29.24 3.57 -5.21
C MET A 1 27.86 4.15 -4.94
N PRO A 2 27.00 4.36 -5.94
CA PRO A 2 25.65 4.84 -5.68
C PRO A 2 24.83 3.66 -5.12
N TYR A 3 24.33 3.79 -3.90
CA TYR A 3 23.36 2.86 -3.34
C TYR A 3 22.00 3.20 -3.92
N ILE A 4 21.50 2.40 -4.86
CA ILE A 4 20.07 2.35 -5.17
C ILE A 4 19.46 1.53 -4.02
N GLY A 5 18.68 2.19 -3.17
CA GLY A 5 18.19 1.63 -1.91
C GLY A 5 17.47 0.31 -2.09
N THR A 6 17.88 -0.73 -1.36
CA THR A 6 17.10 -1.96 -1.25
C THR A 6 15.95 -1.72 -0.29
N VAL A 7 14.78 -1.37 -0.81
CA VAL A 7 13.54 -1.33 -0.01
C VAL A 7 13.29 -2.74 0.53
N THR A 8 13.40 -2.89 1.84
CA THR A 8 13.09 -4.15 2.51
C THR A 8 11.60 -4.15 2.88
N VAL A 9 10.86 -5.09 2.31
CA VAL A 9 9.44 -5.31 2.63
C VAL A 9 9.32 -6.57 3.47
N SER A 10 8.87 -6.42 4.72
CA SER A 10 8.54 -7.55 5.59
C SER A 10 7.05 -7.88 5.49
N VAL A 11 6.71 -9.16 5.36
CA VAL A 11 5.32 -9.62 5.22
C VAL A 11 4.90 -10.42 6.45
N LYS A 12 3.92 -9.90 7.18
CA LYS A 12 3.31 -10.59 8.32
C LYS A 12 1.99 -11.23 7.91
N LYS A 13 1.92 -12.56 8.08
CA LYS A 13 0.74 -13.37 7.79
C LYS A 13 -0.01 -13.65 9.09
N SER A 14 -1.31 -13.42 9.10
CA SER A 14 -2.15 -13.77 10.25
C SER A 14 -2.72 -15.18 10.11
N TRP A 15 -2.46 -16.05 11.08
CA TRP A 15 -3.03 -17.40 11.13
C TRP A 15 -4.53 -17.39 11.42
N THR A 16 -5.00 -16.43 12.23
CA THR A 16 -6.42 -16.29 12.59
C THR A 16 -7.21 -15.47 11.57
N ARG A 17 -6.53 -14.72 10.71
CA ARG A 17 -7.13 -13.93 9.62
C ARG A 17 -6.41 -14.25 8.31
N PRO A 18 -6.71 -15.39 7.67
CA PRO A 18 -6.02 -15.82 6.45
C PRO A 18 -6.22 -14.85 5.28
N ASN A 19 -7.26 -14.01 5.32
CA ASN A 19 -7.51 -12.96 4.33
C ASN A 19 -6.80 -11.64 4.62
N LEU A 20 -5.99 -11.54 5.68
CA LEU A 20 -5.25 -10.34 6.04
C LEU A 20 -3.75 -10.55 5.91
N ARG A 21 -3.07 -9.63 5.24
CA ARG A 21 -1.61 -9.51 5.27
C ARG A 21 -1.21 -8.08 5.61
N GLU A 22 -0.11 -7.96 6.33
CA GLU A 22 0.54 -6.69 6.65
C GLU A 22 1.91 -6.67 5.98
N TYR A 23 2.17 -5.59 5.26
CA TYR A 23 3.42 -5.33 4.56
C TYR A 23 4.04 -4.11 5.24
N SER A 24 5.17 -4.31 5.91
CA SER A 24 5.90 -3.25 6.61
C SER A 24 7.20 -2.95 5.90
N VAL A 25 7.53 -1.67 5.79
CA VAL A 25 8.73 -1.14 5.15
C VAL A 25 9.51 -0.29 6.15
N ASP A 26 10.82 -0.20 5.95
CA ASP A 26 11.68 0.64 6.79
C ASP A 26 11.57 2.15 6.43
N GLU A 27 10.96 2.44 5.28
CA GLU A 27 10.72 3.79 4.75
C GLU A 27 9.31 4.30 5.09
N HIS A 28 9.08 5.60 4.90
CA HIS A 28 7.76 6.20 5.13
C HIS A 28 6.86 6.06 3.89
N LEU A 29 5.70 5.41 4.07
CA LEU A 29 4.61 5.34 3.09
C LEU A 29 3.66 6.54 3.17
N ALA A 30 3.70 7.28 4.27
CA ALA A 30 2.90 8.50 4.45
C ALA A 30 3.76 9.64 5.00
N ASP A 31 3.48 10.87 4.54
CA ASP A 31 4.31 12.03 4.83
C ASP A 31 4.02 12.67 6.20
N ASN A 32 2.88 12.34 6.82
CA ASN A 32 2.44 12.99 8.04
C ASN A 32 2.54 12.07 9.27
N PRO A 33 3.66 12.09 10.02
CA PRO A 33 3.84 11.31 11.26
C PRO A 33 2.87 11.70 12.38
N MET A 34 2.21 12.86 12.28
CA MET A 34 1.16 13.28 13.21
C MET A 34 -0.23 12.77 12.84
N SER A 35 -0.42 12.19 11.65
CA SER A 35 -1.63 11.43 11.33
C SER A 35 -1.50 10.02 11.90
N THR A 36 -1.56 9.90 13.23
CA THR A 36 -1.65 8.62 13.94
C THR A 36 -2.91 7.82 13.59
N MET A 37 -3.82 8.41 12.82
CA MET A 37 -5.02 7.78 12.30
C MET A 37 -4.69 6.97 11.05
N ARG A 38 -4.61 5.65 11.23
CA ARG A 38 -4.68 4.67 10.15
C ARG A 38 -5.78 5.05 9.15
N LYS A 39 -5.41 5.26 7.90
CA LYS A 39 -6.37 5.53 6.83
C LYS A 39 -6.92 4.23 6.30
N VAL A 40 -8.22 4.19 6.03
CA VAL A 40 -8.94 3.01 5.56
C VAL A 40 -9.60 3.33 4.23
N PHE A 41 -9.33 2.51 3.23
CA PHE A 41 -9.91 2.62 1.91
C PHE A 41 -10.63 1.32 1.57
N LEU A 42 -11.87 1.43 1.10
CA LEU A 42 -12.61 0.32 0.53
C LEU A 42 -12.27 0.22 -0.95
N TRP A 43 -12.08 -1.00 -1.46
CA TRP A 43 -11.81 -1.22 -2.87
C TRP A 43 -13.12 -1.53 -3.63
N PRO A 44 -13.35 -0.96 -4.84
CA PRO A 44 -12.51 0.02 -5.51
C PRO A 44 -12.50 1.37 -4.77
N VAL A 45 -11.34 2.01 -4.74
CA VAL A 45 -11.14 3.28 -4.05
C VAL A 45 -11.68 4.41 -4.92
N ASP A 46 -12.69 5.11 -4.40
CA ASP A 46 -13.20 6.36 -4.98
C ASP A 46 -12.23 7.51 -4.64
N LEU A 47 -11.37 7.85 -5.58
CA LEU A 47 -10.31 8.86 -5.39
C LEU A 47 -10.88 10.26 -5.12
N GLU A 48 -12.07 10.59 -5.65
CA GLU A 48 -12.72 11.87 -5.38
C GLU A 48 -13.27 11.91 -3.96
N HIS A 49 -13.93 10.85 -3.52
CA HIS A 49 -14.40 10.74 -2.13
C HIS A 49 -13.24 10.82 -1.11
N TYR A 50 -12.10 10.19 -1.44
CA TYR A 50 -10.95 10.12 -0.56
C TYR A 50 -9.91 11.22 -0.77
N LYS A 51 -10.15 12.23 -1.63
CA LYS A 51 -9.19 13.27 -1.99
C LYS A 51 -8.46 13.89 -0.80
N HIS A 52 -9.19 14.30 0.23
CA HIS A 52 -8.60 14.89 1.44
C HIS A 52 -7.70 13.89 2.21
N SER A 53 -8.08 12.61 2.24
CA SER A 53 -7.23 11.58 2.85
C SER A 53 -5.95 11.33 2.04
N LEU A 54 -6.04 11.37 0.71
CA LEU A 54 -4.89 11.25 -0.20
C LEU A 54 -3.92 12.43 -0.02
N GLU A 55 -4.44 13.66 0.09
CA GLU A 55 -3.65 14.85 0.40
C GLU A 55 -2.90 14.72 1.75
N ILE A 56 -3.53 14.15 2.77
CA ILE A 56 -2.93 13.95 4.10
C ILE A 56 -1.80 12.91 4.08
N ILE A 57 -1.97 11.79 3.37
CA ILE A 57 -0.95 10.73 3.32
C ILE A 57 0.23 11.12 2.43
N GLY A 58 0.05 12.10 1.54
CA GLY A 58 1.10 12.61 0.67
C GLY A 58 1.32 11.79 -0.61
N PRO A 59 2.22 12.24 -1.49
CA PRO A 59 2.51 11.65 -2.80
C PRO A 59 2.86 10.16 -2.78
N VAL A 60 3.70 9.69 -1.83
CA VAL A 60 4.10 8.27 -1.77
C VAL A 60 2.88 7.39 -1.49
N GLY A 61 2.13 7.73 -0.44
CA GLY A 61 0.91 7.01 -0.06
C GLY A 61 -0.14 7.06 -1.16
N THR A 62 -0.30 8.22 -1.82
CA THR A 62 -1.24 8.37 -2.94
C THR A 62 -0.87 7.47 -4.12
N ARG A 63 0.42 7.42 -4.50
CA ARG A 63 0.89 6.50 -5.55
C ARG A 63 0.62 5.04 -5.18
N LEU A 64 0.86 4.67 -3.93
CA LEU A 64 0.57 3.33 -3.44
C LEU A 64 -0.93 3.01 -3.53
N ILE A 65 -1.81 3.88 -3.06
CA ILE A 65 -3.26 3.66 -3.14
C ILE A 65 -3.72 3.52 -4.59
N ASN A 66 -3.23 4.36 -5.50
CA ASN A 66 -3.56 4.25 -6.93
C ASN A 66 -3.10 2.91 -7.51
N ALA A 67 -1.85 2.48 -7.25
CA ALA A 67 -1.34 1.22 -7.73
C ALA A 67 -2.10 0.00 -7.16
N LEU A 68 -2.51 0.07 -5.89
CA LEU A 68 -3.34 -0.97 -5.25
C LEU A 68 -4.76 -0.99 -5.83
N ASN A 69 -5.30 0.16 -6.27
CA ASN A 69 -6.63 0.24 -6.85
C ASN A 69 -6.77 -0.55 -8.16
N GLU A 70 -5.66 -0.79 -8.86
CA GLU A 70 -5.61 -1.60 -10.08
C GLU A 70 -5.61 -3.13 -9.81
N ILE A 71 -5.48 -3.54 -8.55
CA ILE A 71 -5.36 -4.96 -8.18
C ILE A 71 -6.72 -5.52 -7.78
N ALA A 72 -7.39 -6.17 -8.74
CA ALA A 72 -8.60 -6.95 -8.47
C ALA A 72 -8.37 -8.01 -7.37
N GLY A 73 -9.34 -8.12 -6.45
CA GLY A 73 -9.30 -9.06 -5.33
C GLY A 73 -8.81 -8.47 -4.02
N ILE A 74 -8.49 -7.17 -3.98
CA ILE A 74 -8.40 -6.41 -2.73
C ILE A 74 -9.82 -6.03 -2.31
N ALA A 75 -10.14 -6.17 -1.02
CA ALA A 75 -11.40 -5.72 -0.44
C ALA A 75 -11.23 -4.45 0.38
N MET A 76 -10.10 -4.33 1.11
CA MET A 76 -9.83 -3.20 1.99
C MET A 76 -8.34 -2.95 2.14
N ILE A 77 -7.97 -1.67 2.20
CA ILE A 77 -6.60 -1.20 2.36
C ILE A 77 -6.53 -0.37 3.65
N PHE A 78 -5.59 -0.71 4.52
CA PHE A 78 -5.25 0.06 5.70
C PHE A 78 -3.86 0.63 5.52
N LEU A 79 -3.72 1.94 5.47
CA LEU A 79 -2.43 2.60 5.36
C LEU A 79 -2.03 3.22 6.70
N ASP A 80 -0.81 2.92 7.10
CA ASP A 80 -0.09 3.47 8.25
C ASP A 80 1.24 4.06 7.76
N MET A 81 1.98 4.75 8.65
CA MET A 81 3.22 5.46 8.31
C MET A 81 4.27 4.57 7.63
N SER A 82 4.41 3.33 8.07
CA SER A 82 5.43 2.39 7.60
C SER A 82 4.84 1.01 7.27
N SER A 83 3.51 0.91 7.17
CA SER A 83 2.88 -0.35 6.81
C SER A 83 1.60 -0.16 6.02
N VAL A 84 1.33 -1.12 5.14
CA VAL A 84 0.04 -1.29 4.49
C VAL A 84 -0.52 -2.66 4.84
N ARG A 85 -1.77 -2.70 5.30
CA ARG A 85 -2.49 -3.97 5.51
C ARG A 85 -3.56 -4.13 4.46
N ILE A 86 -3.59 -5.31 3.86
CA ILE A 86 -4.51 -5.65 2.80
C ILE A 86 -5.41 -6.76 3.29
N VAL A 87 -6.72 -6.50 3.23
CA VAL A 87 -7.73 -7.56 3.28
C VAL A 87 -8.05 -7.92 1.84
N LYS A 88 -7.84 -9.20 1.49
CA LYS A 88 -8.28 -9.72 0.21
C LYS A 88 -9.72 -10.19 0.26
N ASP A 89 -10.35 -10.20 -0.90
CA ASP A 89 -11.61 -10.90 -1.12
C ASP A 89 -11.41 -12.42 -0.89
N SER A 90 -12.47 -13.11 -0.43
CA SER A 90 -12.44 -14.56 -0.18
C SER A 90 -12.11 -15.37 -1.42
N ASP A 91 -12.56 -14.94 -2.59
CA ASP A 91 -12.48 -15.69 -3.86
C ASP A 91 -11.08 -15.63 -4.49
N TYR A 92 -10.20 -14.77 -3.95
CA TYR A 92 -8.87 -14.56 -4.47
C TYR A 92 -7.79 -15.30 -3.67
N HIS A 93 -6.75 -15.74 -4.37
CA HIS A 93 -5.59 -16.38 -3.73
C HIS A 93 -4.42 -15.43 -3.62
N TRP A 94 -3.81 -15.41 -2.44
CA TRP A 94 -2.61 -14.61 -2.18
C TRP A 94 -1.46 -14.85 -3.16
N LYS A 95 -1.29 -16.07 -3.67
CA LYS A 95 -0.26 -16.38 -4.69
C LYS A 95 -0.40 -15.53 -5.96
N LYS A 96 -1.61 -15.02 -6.27
CA LYS A 96 -1.87 -14.17 -7.43
C LYS A 96 -1.75 -12.68 -7.13
N ILE A 97 -2.16 -12.24 -5.93
CA ILE A 97 -2.25 -10.82 -5.57
C ILE A 97 -1.02 -10.30 -4.82
N GLU A 98 -0.35 -11.11 -4.01
CA GLU A 98 0.81 -10.68 -3.21
C GLU A 98 1.97 -10.16 -4.07
N PRO A 99 2.36 -10.82 -5.19
CA PRO A 99 3.44 -10.30 -6.03
C PRO A 99 3.14 -8.88 -6.55
N LYS A 100 1.89 -8.62 -6.94
CA LYS A 100 1.44 -7.31 -7.43
C LYS A 100 1.45 -6.24 -6.33
N ILE A 101 1.06 -6.62 -5.11
CA ILE A 101 1.11 -5.72 -3.95
C ILE A 101 2.56 -5.35 -3.62
N LEU A 102 3.48 -6.32 -3.63
CA LEU A 102 4.89 -6.07 -3.38
C LEU A 102 5.50 -5.15 -4.44
N GLU A 103 5.13 -5.35 -5.71
CA GLU A 103 5.53 -4.47 -6.80
C GLU A 103 4.97 -3.05 -6.62
N ALA A 104 3.68 -2.91 -6.27
CA ALA A 104 3.06 -1.61 -6.00
C ALA A 104 3.77 -0.85 -4.87
N ILE A 105 4.14 -1.53 -3.78
CA ILE A 105 4.89 -0.95 -2.65
C ILE A 105 6.26 -0.45 -3.11
N LYS A 106 7.00 -1.28 -3.87
CA LYS A 106 8.32 -0.90 -4.40
C LYS A 106 8.22 0.32 -5.32
N THR A 107 7.32 0.29 -6.30
CA THR A 107 7.13 1.38 -7.26
C THR A 107 6.72 2.68 -6.57
N ALA A 108 5.87 2.62 -5.55
CA ALA A 108 5.46 3.81 -4.81
C ALA A 108 6.61 4.50 -4.07
N LEU A 109 7.52 3.69 -3.49
CA LEU A 109 8.70 4.12 -2.74
C LEU A 109 9.85 4.56 -3.65
N GLU A 110 10.11 3.84 -4.74
CA GLU A 110 11.20 4.16 -5.68
C GLU A 110 10.94 5.41 -6.52
N GLY A 111 9.67 5.81 -6.67
CA GLY A 111 9.29 7.16 -7.09
C GLY A 111 10.05 7.71 -8.31
N ASN A 112 10.03 7.03 -9.46
CA ASN A 112 10.35 7.71 -10.71
C ASN A 112 9.09 8.42 -11.24
N PRO A 113 9.10 9.75 -11.45
CA PRO A 113 8.36 10.28 -12.58
C PRO A 113 9.04 9.70 -13.82
N VAL A 114 8.34 8.86 -14.56
CA VAL A 114 8.73 8.65 -15.96
C VAL A 114 8.30 9.92 -16.68
N ASP A 115 9.18 10.93 -16.68
CA ASP A 115 9.14 11.96 -17.71
C ASP A 115 9.46 11.26 -19.04
N THR A 116 8.41 11.04 -19.83
CA THR A 116 8.50 10.85 -21.29
C THR A 116 7.48 11.74 -21.95
#